data_AF-A0A4Z1J8Z6-F1
#
_entry.id   AF-A0A4Z1J8Z6-F1
#
_cell.length_a   1.000
_cell.length_b   1.000
_cell.length_c   1.000
_cell.angle_alpha   90.00
_cell.angle_beta   90.00
_cell.angle_gamma   90.00
#
_symmetry.space_group_name_H-M   'P 1'
#
loop_
_entity.id
_entity.type
_entity.pdbx_description
1 polymer ?
#
loop_
_entity_poly.entity_id
_entity_poly.type
_entity_poly.pdbx_seq_one_letter_code
_entity_poly.pdbx_strand_id
1 'polypeptide(L)'
;MTSPSSSASALAPLVPPYLYGLSPTIHKWCALRCADIVSLTTRGVYFEDKLIHHHLNHPIRYIKLIGLIVSIDTFARRRVYTIDDSSGVCIECVALLPLSPSEAPPNSNSHPPPNSPSITTPQIPWNDISECKVVRILGIVGSYMHVPQLQIVKMGMVGSTDVERKWWDECRELKDPERGILGREWVVASEEVERWKRRERRRKAREEEKRGGGRDGRVVKMKAGSGSGRREDTLRAEEKRELARKKMTNSQPRSSTNTSHSTSNPKPNSHPSRPPHETSPNKPLPRPPIKKRFIPTILPDLSNYDTFGY
;
A
#
# COMPACT_ATOMS: atom_id res chain seq x y z
N MET A 1 17.56 -32.22 50.71
CA MET A 1 18.12 -31.68 49.45
C MET A 1 16.99 -31.64 48.44
N THR A 2 16.52 -30.44 48.08
CA THR A 2 15.42 -30.23 47.13
C THR A 2 15.95 -30.14 45.71
N SER A 3 15.44 -30.98 44.81
CA SER A 3 15.78 -30.95 43.39
C SER A 3 15.43 -29.60 42.76
N PRO A 4 16.29 -28.99 41.94
CA PRO A 4 15.94 -27.78 41.22
C PRO A 4 14.91 -28.10 40.13
N SER A 5 13.71 -27.53 40.22
CA SER A 5 12.76 -27.57 39.11
C SER A 5 13.27 -26.68 37.98
N SER A 6 13.94 -27.29 37.01
CA SER A 6 14.29 -26.63 35.75
C SER A 6 13.02 -26.41 34.91
N SER A 7 12.25 -25.40 35.29
CA SER A 7 11.17 -24.85 34.46
C SER A 7 11.79 -24.08 33.30
N ALA A 8 12.35 -24.81 32.34
CA ALA A 8 12.63 -24.28 31.02
C ALA A 8 11.31 -23.76 30.44
N SER A 9 11.14 -22.44 30.45
CA SER A 9 9.92 -21.78 30.01
C SER A 9 9.69 -22.09 28.53
N ALA A 10 8.80 -23.05 28.26
CA ALA A 10 8.48 -23.46 26.90
C ALA A 10 7.82 -22.28 26.18
N LEU A 11 8.44 -21.81 25.09
CA LEU A 11 7.89 -20.71 24.30
C LEU A 11 6.50 -21.09 23.77
N ALA A 12 5.52 -20.20 24.00
CA ALA A 12 4.15 -20.26 23.49
C ALA A 12 4.08 -20.88 22.08
N PRO A 13 3.19 -21.86 21.81
CA PRO A 13 3.08 -22.48 20.49
C PRO A 13 2.79 -21.46 19.39
N LEU A 14 3.49 -21.55 18.26
CA LEU A 14 3.26 -20.66 17.12
C LEU A 14 1.96 -20.99 16.40
N VAL A 15 1.15 -19.96 16.18
CA VAL A 15 0.05 -20.02 15.21
C VAL A 15 0.63 -20.23 13.80
N PRO A 16 -0.01 -21.04 12.92
CA PRO A 16 0.46 -21.21 11.55
C PRO A 16 0.53 -19.91 10.73
N PRO A 17 1.58 -19.68 9.92
CA PRO A 17 1.79 -18.39 9.23
C PRO A 17 0.65 -17.96 8.29
N TYR A 18 -0.09 -18.91 7.71
CA TYR A 18 -1.25 -18.60 6.86
C TYR A 18 -2.42 -17.96 7.62
N LEU A 19 -2.43 -18.05 8.96
CA LEU A 19 -3.38 -17.35 9.83
C LEU A 19 -2.84 -16.02 10.35
N TYR A 20 -1.61 -15.61 10.04
CA TYR A 20 -1.05 -14.36 10.59
C TYR A 20 -1.86 -13.12 10.23
N GLY A 21 -2.57 -13.09 9.09
CA GLY A 21 -3.55 -12.04 8.78
C GLY A 21 -4.78 -11.96 9.70
N LEU A 22 -4.89 -12.82 10.73
CA LEU A 22 -5.85 -12.73 11.84
C LEU A 22 -5.23 -12.19 13.13
N SER A 23 -3.90 -12.02 13.18
CA SER A 23 -3.22 -11.52 14.37
C SER A 23 -3.61 -10.07 14.65
N PRO A 24 -3.77 -9.70 15.93
CA PRO A 24 -3.98 -8.31 16.31
C PRO A 24 -2.75 -7.41 16.03
N THR A 25 -1.56 -7.98 15.80
CA THR A 25 -0.28 -7.23 15.71
C THR A 25 0.35 -7.19 14.31
N ILE A 26 0.04 -8.15 13.43
CA ILE A 26 0.73 -8.31 12.12
C ILE A 26 0.69 -7.06 11.22
N HIS A 27 -0.40 -6.29 11.32
CA HIS A 27 -0.71 -5.10 10.53
C HIS A 27 -1.03 -3.92 11.47
N LYS A 28 -0.29 -3.81 12.59
CA LYS A 28 -0.40 -2.70 13.55
C LYS A 28 0.97 -2.26 14.04
N TRP A 29 1.14 -0.94 14.17
CA TRP A 29 2.26 -0.34 14.90
C TRP A 29 2.15 -0.69 16.39
N CYS A 30 3.08 -1.49 16.89
CA CYS A 30 3.14 -1.87 18.30
C CYS A 30 4.06 -0.89 19.04
N ALA A 31 3.56 -0.21 20.07
CA ALA A 31 4.37 0.61 20.97
C ALA A 31 5.25 -0.31 21.84
N LEU A 32 6.55 -0.36 21.57
CA LEU A 32 7.48 -1.26 22.26
C LEU A 32 8.74 -0.53 22.70
N ARG A 33 9.14 -0.75 23.96
CA ARG A 33 10.36 -0.22 24.56
C ARG A 33 11.61 -0.93 24.03
N CYS A 34 12.78 -0.31 24.09
CA CYS A 34 14.04 -0.91 23.64
C CYS A 34 14.27 -2.32 24.22
N ALA A 35 14.07 -2.50 25.53
CA ALA A 35 14.12 -3.79 26.22
C ALA A 35 13.13 -4.83 25.66
N ASP A 36 11.93 -4.39 25.28
CA ASP A 36 10.92 -5.26 24.71
C ASP A 36 11.28 -5.65 23.25
N ILE A 37 11.88 -4.74 22.47
CA ILE A 37 12.33 -5.01 21.09
C ILE A 37 13.49 -6.01 21.07
N VAL A 38 14.51 -5.84 21.93
CA VAL A 38 15.64 -6.78 21.96
C VAL A 38 15.24 -8.16 22.48
N SER A 39 14.15 -8.26 23.25
CA SER A 39 13.58 -9.53 23.71
C SER A 39 12.78 -10.29 22.65
N LEU A 40 12.53 -9.70 21.48
CA LEU A 40 11.75 -10.34 20.42
C LEU A 40 12.46 -11.58 19.87
N THR A 41 11.76 -12.70 19.88
CA THR A 41 12.31 -13.99 19.46
C THR A 41 12.23 -14.16 17.93
N THR A 42 13.34 -14.58 17.32
CA THR A 42 13.37 -15.01 15.93
C THR A 42 13.14 -16.51 15.87
N ARG A 43 11.98 -16.95 15.36
CA ARG A 43 11.56 -18.37 15.38
C ARG A 43 11.58 -19.04 13.99
N GLY A 44 12.38 -18.50 13.06
CA GLY A 44 12.58 -19.07 11.71
C GLY A 44 11.37 -18.96 10.77
N VAL A 45 10.35 -18.18 11.14
CA VAL A 45 9.14 -17.99 10.34
C VAL A 45 9.28 -16.81 9.39
N TYR A 46 8.72 -16.96 8.19
CA TYR A 46 8.64 -15.92 7.17
C TYR A 46 7.19 -15.57 6.88
N PHE A 47 6.93 -14.28 6.65
CA PHE A 47 5.65 -13.74 6.22
C PHE A 47 5.90 -12.66 5.16
N GLU A 48 5.23 -12.74 4.00
CA GLU A 48 5.51 -11.90 2.82
C GLU A 48 7.01 -11.88 2.45
N ASP A 49 7.63 -13.07 2.41
CA ASP A 49 9.07 -13.29 2.12
C ASP A 49 10.05 -12.56 3.05
N LYS A 50 9.59 -12.10 4.22
CA LYS A 50 10.40 -11.46 5.26
C LYS A 50 10.40 -12.28 6.54
N LEU A 51 11.55 -12.36 7.18
CA LEU A 51 11.70 -12.92 8.52
C LEU A 51 10.81 -12.12 9.48
N ILE A 52 10.07 -12.81 10.35
CA ILE A 52 9.20 -12.18 11.34
C ILE A 52 9.57 -12.58 12.76
N HIS A 53 9.41 -11.64 13.67
CA HIS A 53 9.80 -11.76 15.07
C HIS A 53 8.55 -11.98 15.95
N HIS A 54 8.73 -12.55 17.14
CA HIS A 54 7.62 -12.87 18.03
C HIS A 54 7.83 -12.37 19.46
N HIS A 55 6.79 -11.74 20.01
CA HIS A 55 6.61 -11.64 21.45
C HIS A 55 5.62 -12.73 21.88
N LEU A 56 6.03 -13.64 22.77
CA LEU A 56 5.35 -14.93 22.99
C LEU A 56 5.15 -15.69 21.65
N ASN A 57 3.93 -15.69 21.13
CA ASN A 57 3.55 -16.21 19.81
C ASN A 57 2.86 -15.16 18.91
N HIS A 58 2.79 -13.89 19.32
CA HIS A 58 2.28 -12.78 18.49
C HIS A 58 3.33 -12.39 17.44
N PRO A 59 3.00 -12.37 16.14
CA PRO A 59 3.92 -11.89 15.11
C PRO A 59 4.05 -10.37 15.13
N ILE A 60 5.26 -9.87 15.35
CA ILE A 60 5.62 -8.45 15.40
C ILE A 60 6.40 -8.06 14.13
N ARG A 61 5.96 -6.98 13.49
CA ARG A 61 6.55 -6.46 12.25
C ARG A 61 6.78 -4.95 12.28
N TYR A 62 5.82 -4.19 12.81
CA TYR A 62 5.78 -2.73 12.80
C TYR A 62 5.88 -2.21 14.23
N ILE A 63 6.85 -1.33 14.49
CA ILE A 63 7.16 -0.82 15.84
C ILE A 63 7.10 0.70 15.88
N LYS A 64 6.47 1.21 16.95
CA LYS A 64 6.47 2.60 17.38
C LYS A 64 7.35 2.72 18.62
N LEU A 65 8.45 3.47 18.51
CA LEU A 65 9.43 3.70 19.57
C LEU A 65 9.51 5.21 19.86
N ILE A 66 9.66 5.59 21.13
CA ILE A 66 10.10 6.92 21.53
C ILE A 66 11.35 6.77 22.39
N GLY A 67 12.35 7.62 22.18
CA GLY A 67 13.56 7.64 23.00
C GLY A 67 14.51 8.78 22.62
N LEU A 68 15.54 8.97 23.43
CA LEU A 68 16.62 9.92 23.24
C LEU A 68 17.70 9.36 22.30
N ILE A 69 18.18 10.18 21.37
CA ILE A 69 19.34 9.84 20.53
C ILE A 69 20.62 10.00 21.35
N VAL A 70 21.28 8.88 21.62
CA VAL A 70 22.55 8.79 22.35
C VAL A 70 23.77 8.94 21.43
N SER A 71 23.72 8.37 20.23
CA SER A 71 24.77 8.53 19.20
C SER A 71 24.19 8.63 17.79
N ILE A 72 24.93 9.28 16.88
CA ILE A 72 24.65 9.28 15.44
C ILE A 72 25.87 8.83 14.63
N ASP A 73 25.82 7.60 14.13
CA ASP A 73 26.87 7.00 13.31
C ASP A 73 26.50 7.11 11.81
N THR A 74 27.23 7.94 11.06
CA THR A 74 26.95 8.17 9.63
C THR A 74 27.92 7.38 8.74
N PHE A 75 27.36 6.56 7.86
CA PHE A 75 28.07 5.77 6.85
C PHE A 75 27.62 6.22 5.44
N ALA A 76 28.41 5.86 4.40
CA ALA A 76 28.22 6.33 3.03
C ALA A 76 26.78 6.26 2.46
N ARG A 77 25.96 5.30 2.88
CA ARG A 77 24.56 5.14 2.40
C ARG A 77 23.51 5.01 3.50
N ARG A 78 23.90 5.16 4.78
CA ARG A 78 22.99 4.99 5.93
C ARG A 78 23.44 5.80 7.13
N ARG A 79 22.49 6.20 7.96
CA ARG A 79 22.73 6.73 9.31
C ARG A 79 22.15 5.74 10.32
N VAL A 80 22.92 5.45 11.35
CA VAL A 80 22.52 4.62 12.49
C VAL A 80 22.37 5.56 13.69
N TYR A 81 21.30 5.35 14.45
CA TYR A 81 20.98 6.11 15.65
C TYR A 81 20.91 5.15 16.82
N THR A 82 21.70 5.37 17.87
CA THR A 82 21.55 4.63 19.12
C THR A 82 20.45 5.32 19.94
N ILE A 83 19.37 4.60 20.24
CA ILE A 83 18.19 5.13 20.95
C ILE A 83 18.11 4.52 22.34
N ASP A 84 17.96 5.38 23.36
CA ASP A 84 17.67 5.00 24.74
C ASP A 84 16.28 5.53 25.14
N ASP A 85 15.45 4.66 25.71
CA ASP A 85 14.11 4.98 26.24
C ASP A 85 14.01 4.77 27.76
N SER A 86 15.16 4.62 28.42
CA SER A 86 15.33 4.28 29.84
C SER A 86 14.74 2.93 30.26
N SER A 87 14.46 2.01 29.31
CA SER A 87 14.00 0.65 29.63
C SER A 87 15.13 -0.32 30.05
N GLY A 88 16.38 0.15 30.07
CA GLY A 88 17.56 -0.57 30.55
C GLY A 88 18.52 -1.07 29.47
N VAL A 89 18.19 -0.86 28.18
CA VAL A 89 19.07 -1.15 27.03
C VAL A 89 18.82 -0.13 25.92
N CYS A 90 19.85 0.14 25.11
CA CYS A 90 19.70 0.92 23.88
C CYS A 90 19.40 0.01 22.68
N ILE A 91 18.86 0.58 21.59
CA ILE A 91 18.72 -0.11 20.30
C ILE A 91 19.22 0.73 19.12
N GLU A 92 19.85 0.07 18.15
CA GLU A 92 20.24 0.69 16.88
C GLU A 92 19.03 0.83 15.93
N CYS A 93 18.73 2.06 15.56
CA CYS A 93 17.74 2.40 14.54
C CYS A 93 18.46 2.86 13.25
N VAL A 94 18.19 2.21 12.12
CA VAL A 94 18.92 2.40 10.86
C VAL A 94 18.04 3.07 9.81
N ALA A 95 18.50 4.17 9.24
CA ALA A 95 17.87 4.84 8.11
C ALA A 95 18.80 4.86 6.89
N LEU A 96 18.28 4.56 5.70
CA LEU A 96 19.02 4.78 4.46
C LEU A 96 19.04 6.28 4.14
N LEU A 97 20.21 6.78 3.73
CA LEU A 97 20.35 8.17 3.29
C LEU A 97 19.73 8.35 1.89
N PRO A 98 19.17 9.53 1.56
CA PRO A 98 18.79 9.86 0.19
C PRO A 98 19.98 9.69 -0.75
N LEU A 99 19.73 9.14 -1.95
CA LEU A 99 20.75 9.06 -3.00
C LEU A 99 21.19 10.46 -3.42
N SER A 100 22.49 10.66 -3.64
CA SER A 100 22.99 11.91 -4.18
C SER A 100 22.48 12.11 -5.63
N PRO A 101 22.22 13.34 -6.10
CA PRO A 101 21.77 13.58 -7.47
C PRO A 101 22.73 13.04 -8.54
N SER A 102 24.02 12.92 -8.20
CA SER A 102 25.05 12.37 -9.09
C SER A 102 25.01 10.85 -9.24
N GLU A 103 24.32 10.12 -8.36
CA GLU A 103 24.23 8.65 -8.36
C GLU A 103 22.86 8.15 -8.84
N ALA A 104 21.93 9.06 -9.14
CA ALA A 104 20.63 8.72 -9.68
C ALA A 104 20.76 8.20 -11.13
N PRO A 105 20.25 7.01 -11.46
CA PRO A 105 20.31 6.50 -12.82
C PRO A 105 19.49 7.40 -13.77
N PRO A 106 20.03 7.85 -14.91
CA PRO A 106 19.48 8.97 -15.70
C PRO A 106 18.18 8.67 -16.47
N ASN A 107 17.41 7.64 -16.10
CA ASN A 107 16.21 7.22 -16.83
C ASN A 107 15.14 6.47 -16.00
N SER A 108 15.12 6.61 -14.67
CA SER A 108 14.04 6.04 -13.84
C SER A 108 12.82 6.97 -13.72
N ASN A 109 12.00 7.04 -14.77
CA ASN A 109 10.67 7.71 -14.75
C ASN A 109 9.64 7.05 -13.81
N SER A 110 10.06 6.11 -12.96
CA SER A 110 9.28 5.55 -11.86
C SER A 110 9.55 6.33 -10.58
N HIS A 111 9.10 7.59 -10.52
CA HIS A 111 8.92 8.24 -9.22
C HIS A 111 7.84 7.47 -8.46
N PRO A 112 8.12 6.86 -7.29
CA PRO A 112 7.05 6.48 -6.38
C PRO A 112 6.27 7.76 -5.99
N PRO A 113 4.96 7.68 -5.69
CA PRO A 113 4.20 8.84 -5.26
C PRO A 113 4.93 9.50 -4.07
N PRO A 114 5.21 10.82 -4.10
CA PRO A 114 6.28 11.44 -3.31
C PRO A 114 6.10 11.40 -1.78
N ASN A 115 4.96 10.90 -1.29
CA ASN A 115 4.54 11.00 0.11
C ASN A 115 4.44 9.65 0.84
N SER A 116 4.81 8.51 0.22
CA SER A 116 4.79 7.19 0.87
C SER A 116 6.14 6.84 1.53
N PRO A 117 6.30 6.95 2.87
CA PRO A 117 7.54 6.57 3.53
C PRO A 117 7.81 5.07 3.40
N SER A 118 9.08 4.70 3.28
CA SER A 118 9.52 3.30 3.22
C SER A 118 10.92 3.16 3.82
N ILE A 119 11.38 1.94 4.12
CA ILE A 119 12.79 1.70 4.54
C ILE A 119 13.78 2.23 3.48
N THR A 120 13.41 2.12 2.19
CA THR A 120 14.21 2.59 1.06
C THR A 120 14.17 4.10 0.83
N THR A 121 13.14 4.77 1.36
CA THR A 121 12.89 6.22 1.24
C THR A 121 12.28 6.73 2.55
N PRO A 122 13.05 6.78 3.65
CA PRO A 122 12.51 7.07 4.97
C PRO A 122 12.19 8.57 5.11
N GLN A 123 11.08 8.88 5.78
CA GLN A 123 10.69 10.27 6.07
C GLN A 123 11.35 10.73 7.38
N ILE A 124 12.43 11.50 7.27
CA ILE A 124 13.22 12.00 8.39
C ILE A 124 13.57 13.48 8.14
N PRO A 125 13.37 14.39 9.12
CA PRO A 125 13.81 15.77 9.02
C PRO A 125 15.32 15.87 9.30
N TRP A 126 16.15 15.44 8.34
CA TRP A 126 17.58 15.17 8.51
C TRP A 126 18.43 16.32 9.11
N ASN A 127 17.98 17.56 8.97
CA ASN A 127 18.66 18.77 9.46
C ASN A 127 18.28 19.11 10.92
N ASP A 128 17.10 18.66 11.39
CA ASP A 128 16.58 18.97 12.73
C ASP A 128 16.95 17.89 13.76
N ILE A 129 17.36 16.71 13.29
CA ILE A 129 17.72 15.56 14.13
C ILE A 129 19.21 15.62 14.51
N SER A 130 19.47 15.78 15.80
CA SER A 130 20.80 15.70 16.42
C SER A 130 20.82 14.72 17.59
N GLU A 131 22.00 14.46 18.14
CA GLU A 131 22.16 13.84 19.45
C GLU A 131 21.44 14.65 20.55
N CYS A 132 21.14 13.99 21.67
CA CYS A 132 20.38 14.51 22.81
C CYS A 132 18.94 14.99 22.49
N LYS A 133 18.39 14.66 21.31
CA LYS A 133 16.97 14.88 20.99
C LYS A 133 16.14 13.66 21.32
N VAL A 134 14.96 13.88 21.90
CA VAL A 134 13.91 12.86 21.98
C VAL A 134 13.18 12.78 20.64
N VAL A 135 13.08 11.57 20.11
CA VAL A 135 12.49 11.28 18.80
C VAL A 135 11.46 10.17 18.88
N ARG A 136 10.45 10.27 18.04
CA ARG A 136 9.47 9.22 17.76
C ARG A 136 9.79 8.56 16.43
N ILE A 137 9.81 7.24 16.42
CA ILE A 137 10.27 6.40 15.32
C ILE A 137 9.17 5.40 14.98
N LEU A 138 8.82 5.32 13.69
CA LEU A 138 8.10 4.20 13.11
C LEU A 138 9.10 3.39 12.29
N GLY A 139 9.27 2.11 12.61
CA GLY A 139 10.18 1.23 11.89
C GLY A 139 9.75 -0.22 11.80
N ILE A 140 10.45 -0.98 10.96
CA ILE A 140 10.25 -2.40 10.75
C ILE A 140 11.40 -3.16 11.42
N VAL A 141 11.08 -4.23 12.15
CA VAL A 141 12.10 -5.05 12.82
C VAL A 141 13.00 -5.72 11.77
N GLY A 142 14.30 -5.66 12.00
CA GLY A 142 15.30 -6.43 11.30
C GLY A 142 16.39 -6.90 12.24
N SER A 143 17.46 -7.46 11.68
CA SER A 143 18.63 -7.89 12.45
C SER A 143 19.91 -7.72 11.66
N TYR A 144 20.99 -7.37 12.34
CA TYR A 144 22.36 -7.36 11.79
C TYR A 144 23.27 -8.13 12.74
N MET A 145 24.06 -9.07 12.23
CA MET A 145 24.92 -9.94 13.04
C MET A 145 24.20 -10.55 14.26
N HIS A 146 22.95 -10.99 14.07
CA HIS A 146 22.04 -11.53 15.09
C HIS A 146 21.53 -10.54 16.16
N VAL A 147 21.97 -9.27 16.14
CA VAL A 147 21.44 -8.20 17.00
C VAL A 147 20.16 -7.62 16.37
N PRO A 148 19.05 -7.47 17.12
CA PRO A 148 17.85 -6.79 16.64
C PRO A 148 18.12 -5.31 16.34
N GLN A 149 17.61 -4.82 15.21
CA GLN A 149 17.71 -3.43 14.77
C GLN A 149 16.36 -2.95 14.26
N LEU A 150 16.10 -1.64 14.33
CA LEU A 150 14.89 -1.04 13.79
C LEU A 150 15.17 -0.32 12.46
N GLN A 151 14.63 -0.83 11.35
CA GLN A 151 14.74 -0.18 10.05
C GLN A 151 13.72 0.97 9.96
N ILE A 152 14.20 2.21 10.01
CA ILE A 152 13.35 3.41 10.10
C ILE A 152 12.53 3.56 8.81
N VAL A 153 11.23 3.77 8.98
CA VAL A 153 10.28 4.18 7.92
C VAL A 153 9.99 5.67 8.06
N LYS A 154 9.82 6.16 9.29
CA LYS A 154 9.56 7.57 9.61
C LYS A 154 10.17 7.93 10.96
N MET A 155 10.75 9.12 11.08
CA MET A 155 11.25 9.69 12.33
C MET A 155 10.82 11.15 12.46
N GLY A 156 10.59 11.62 13.68
CA GLY A 156 10.39 13.04 13.97
C GLY A 156 10.70 13.37 15.42
N MET A 157 10.96 14.63 15.73
CA MET A 157 11.16 15.08 17.11
C MET A 157 9.86 14.91 17.93
N VAL A 158 10.04 14.72 19.23
CA VAL A 158 8.98 14.82 20.25
C VAL A 158 9.04 16.20 20.89
N GLY A 159 7.90 16.89 20.96
CA GLY A 159 7.83 18.27 21.44
C GLY A 159 7.57 18.44 22.94
N SER A 160 7.15 17.39 23.65
CA SER A 160 6.89 17.45 25.09
C SER A 160 6.92 16.07 25.76
N THR A 161 7.26 16.06 27.05
CA THR A 161 7.29 14.85 27.89
C THR A 161 5.91 14.24 28.14
N ASP A 162 4.82 14.96 27.90
CA ASP A 162 3.48 14.37 27.92
C ASP A 162 3.27 13.36 26.78
N VAL A 163 3.93 13.54 25.63
CA VAL A 163 3.91 12.56 24.53
C VAL A 163 4.72 11.33 24.90
N GLU A 164 5.87 11.50 25.56
CA GLU A 164 6.71 10.41 26.08
C GLU A 164 5.93 9.58 27.13
N ARG A 165 5.27 10.26 28.09
CA ARG A 165 4.44 9.62 29.12
C ARG A 165 3.30 8.82 28.50
N LYS A 166 2.52 9.41 27.58
CA LYS A 166 1.43 8.71 26.88
C LYS A 166 1.91 7.48 26.12
N TRP A 167 3.11 7.51 25.54
CA TRP A 167 3.70 6.35 24.88
C TRP A 167 4.16 5.27 25.88
N TRP A 168 4.73 5.64 27.04
CA TRP A 168 4.98 4.68 28.12
C TRP A 168 3.70 4.04 28.65
N ASP A 169 2.59 4.79 28.72
CA ASP A 169 1.28 4.27 29.07
C ASP A 169 0.78 3.27 28.00
N GLU A 170 0.86 3.62 26.71
CA GLU A 170 0.55 2.73 25.57
C GLU A 170 1.38 1.44 25.58
N CYS A 171 2.69 1.51 25.85
CA CYS A 171 3.56 0.34 26.02
C CYS A 171 3.12 -0.56 27.19
N ARG A 172 2.72 0.06 28.31
CA ARG A 172 2.26 -0.68 29.51
C ARG A 172 0.94 -1.38 29.24
N GLU A 173 -0.04 -0.68 28.68
CA GLU A 173 -1.35 -1.23 28.31
C GLU A 173 -1.22 -2.36 27.29
N LEU A 174 -0.35 -2.22 26.28
CA LEU A 174 -0.14 -3.25 25.26
C LEU A 174 0.38 -4.57 25.88
N LYS A 175 1.21 -4.47 26.94
CA LYS A 175 1.84 -5.59 27.65
C LYS A 175 1.14 -6.00 28.95
N ASP A 176 0.02 -5.36 29.30
CA ASP A 176 -0.70 -5.64 30.55
C ASP A 176 -1.12 -7.13 30.61
N PRO A 177 -0.80 -7.88 31.69
CA PRO A 177 -1.03 -9.33 31.74
C PRO A 177 -2.51 -9.75 31.66
N GLU A 178 -3.43 -8.92 32.16
CA GLU A 178 -4.86 -9.24 32.18
C GLU A 178 -5.54 -8.87 30.85
N ARG A 179 -5.28 -7.64 30.38
CA ARG A 179 -6.05 -6.96 29.34
C ARG A 179 -5.25 -6.76 28.06
N GLY A 180 -3.95 -6.53 28.18
CA GLY A 180 -3.03 -6.26 27.08
C GLY A 180 -3.00 -7.36 26.04
N ILE A 181 -2.71 -6.96 24.80
CA ILE A 181 -2.63 -7.88 23.66
C ILE A 181 -1.41 -8.78 23.82
N LEU A 182 -0.27 -8.21 24.20
CA LEU A 182 1.02 -8.90 24.33
C LEU A 182 1.25 -9.52 25.71
N GLY A 183 0.45 -9.15 26.72
CA GLY A 183 0.56 -9.73 28.07
C GLY A 183 0.11 -11.19 28.19
N ARG A 184 -0.57 -11.72 27.15
CA ARG A 184 -1.05 -13.11 27.07
C ARG A 184 -0.77 -13.72 25.70
N GLU A 185 -0.78 -15.06 25.64
CA GLU A 185 -0.62 -15.77 24.37
C GLU A 185 -1.74 -15.44 23.37
N TRP A 186 -1.39 -15.36 22.09
CA TRP A 186 -2.33 -15.27 21.00
C TRP A 186 -2.99 -16.64 20.77
N VAL A 187 -4.30 -16.70 20.97
CA VAL A 187 -5.14 -17.83 20.60
C VAL A 187 -6.09 -17.40 19.50
N VAL A 188 -6.19 -18.18 18.42
CA VAL A 188 -7.18 -17.97 17.35
C VAL A 188 -8.34 -18.93 17.59
N ALA A 189 -9.56 -18.42 17.75
CA ALA A 189 -10.70 -19.29 17.99
C ALA A 189 -11.02 -20.15 16.76
N SER A 190 -11.46 -21.39 16.97
CA SER A 190 -11.88 -22.30 15.87
C SER A 190 -12.90 -21.66 14.93
N GLU A 191 -13.79 -20.82 15.46
CA GLU A 191 -14.75 -20.04 14.68
C GLU A 191 -14.11 -18.96 13.81
N GLU A 192 -13.02 -18.33 14.25
CA GLU A 192 -12.27 -17.37 13.45
C GLU A 192 -11.54 -18.06 12.30
N VAL A 193 -10.94 -19.22 12.58
CA VAL A 193 -10.32 -20.08 11.57
C VAL A 193 -11.34 -20.51 10.51
N GLU A 194 -12.53 -20.97 10.92
CA GLU A 194 -13.59 -21.35 9.97
C GLU A 194 -14.20 -20.13 9.23
N ARG A 195 -14.34 -18.98 9.89
CA ARG A 195 -14.71 -17.71 9.22
C ARG A 195 -13.66 -17.30 8.19
N TRP A 196 -12.38 -17.46 8.48
CA TRP A 196 -11.28 -17.20 7.56
C TRP A 196 -11.28 -18.18 6.38
N LYS A 197 -11.33 -19.50 6.62
CA LYS A 197 -11.45 -20.54 5.57
C LYS A 197 -12.66 -20.31 4.67
N ARG A 198 -13.80 -19.86 5.22
CA ARG A 198 -15.01 -19.53 4.45
C ARG A 198 -14.82 -18.29 3.58
N ARG A 199 -14.14 -17.24 4.07
CA ARG A 199 -13.76 -16.06 3.27
C ARG A 199 -12.78 -16.45 2.15
N GLU A 200 -11.78 -17.26 2.46
CA GLU A 200 -10.74 -17.66 1.51
C GLU A 200 -11.29 -18.55 0.39
N ARG A 201 -12.17 -19.51 0.69
CA ARG A 201 -12.92 -20.27 -0.34
C ARG A 201 -13.72 -19.34 -1.27
N ARG A 202 -14.42 -18.35 -0.71
CA ARG A 202 -15.17 -17.35 -1.51
C ARG A 202 -14.25 -16.47 -2.37
N ARG A 203 -13.05 -16.14 -1.89
CA ARG A 203 -12.04 -15.40 -2.67
C ARG A 203 -11.57 -16.23 -3.87
N LYS A 204 -11.15 -17.48 -3.64
CA LYS A 204 -10.67 -18.39 -4.70
C LYS A 204 -11.73 -18.63 -5.77
N ALA A 205 -12.98 -18.93 -5.39
CA ALA A 205 -14.08 -19.10 -6.34
C ALA A 205 -14.30 -17.86 -7.24
N ARG A 206 -14.24 -16.64 -6.68
CA ARG A 206 -14.33 -15.38 -7.45
C ARG A 206 -13.13 -15.15 -8.36
N GLU A 207 -11.94 -15.61 -8.00
CA GLU A 207 -10.74 -15.52 -8.85
C GLU A 207 -10.73 -16.55 -9.97
N GLU A 208 -11.29 -17.74 -9.74
CA GLU A 208 -11.50 -18.78 -10.75
C GLU A 208 -12.58 -18.37 -11.74
N GLU A 209 -13.72 -17.83 -11.28
CA GLU A 209 -14.78 -17.27 -12.12
C GLU A 209 -14.23 -16.18 -13.07
N LYS A 210 -13.45 -15.23 -12.52
CA LYS A 210 -12.77 -14.18 -13.31
C LYS A 210 -11.77 -14.73 -14.34
N ARG A 211 -11.13 -15.87 -14.05
CA ARG A 211 -10.20 -16.54 -14.98
C ARG A 211 -10.93 -17.35 -16.06
N GLY A 212 -12.07 -17.97 -15.72
CA GLY A 212 -12.88 -18.78 -16.64
C GLY A 212 -13.72 -17.93 -17.61
N GLY A 213 -14.34 -16.85 -17.13
CA GLY A 213 -15.26 -16.02 -17.92
C GLY A 213 -14.65 -15.35 -19.18
N GLY A 214 -13.32 -15.33 -19.29
CA GLY A 214 -12.61 -14.76 -20.43
C GLY A 214 -12.63 -15.59 -21.72
N ARG A 215 -12.99 -16.89 -21.67
CA ARG A 215 -13.00 -17.76 -22.86
C ARG A 215 -14.38 -17.94 -23.51
N ASP A 216 -15.44 -18.23 -22.76
CA ASP A 216 -16.77 -18.51 -23.35
C ASP A 216 -17.63 -17.25 -23.59
N GLY A 217 -17.42 -16.18 -22.83
CA GLY A 217 -18.26 -14.97 -22.90
C GLY A 217 -18.27 -14.26 -24.26
N ARG A 218 -17.27 -14.50 -25.13
CA ARG A 218 -17.16 -13.84 -26.45
C ARG A 218 -17.90 -14.58 -27.56
N VAL A 219 -18.14 -15.90 -27.43
CA VAL A 219 -18.81 -16.70 -28.47
C VAL A 219 -20.34 -16.61 -28.36
N VAL A 220 -20.87 -16.63 -27.12
CA VAL A 220 -22.33 -16.61 -26.89
C VAL A 220 -22.97 -15.26 -27.25
N LYS A 221 -22.28 -14.14 -27.00
CA LYS A 221 -22.86 -12.80 -27.18
C LYS A 221 -23.07 -12.38 -28.64
N MET A 222 -22.47 -13.06 -29.61
CA MET A 222 -22.69 -12.79 -31.05
C MET A 222 -23.88 -13.55 -31.67
N LYS A 223 -24.43 -14.58 -31.01
CA LYS A 223 -25.56 -15.37 -31.56
C LYS A 223 -26.96 -14.96 -31.06
N ALA A 224 -27.06 -14.16 -30.00
CA ALA A 224 -28.35 -13.79 -29.39
C ALA A 224 -28.87 -12.38 -29.79
N GLY A 225 -28.27 -11.73 -30.79
CA GLY A 225 -28.43 -10.28 -31.02
C GLY A 225 -29.14 -9.80 -32.30
N SER A 226 -29.53 -10.67 -33.24
CA SER A 226 -29.98 -10.25 -34.58
C SER A 226 -31.40 -10.68 -34.98
N GLY A 227 -32.26 -11.00 -34.01
CA GLY A 227 -33.58 -11.61 -34.25
C GLY A 227 -34.77 -10.64 -34.27
N SER A 228 -35.06 -9.98 -33.14
CA SER A 228 -36.45 -9.61 -32.82
C SER A 228 -36.74 -8.12 -32.59
N GLY A 229 -35.79 -7.30 -32.13
CA GLY A 229 -36.09 -5.92 -31.70
C GLY A 229 -36.29 -4.88 -32.81
N ARG A 230 -35.93 -5.17 -34.06
CA ARG A 230 -35.79 -4.14 -35.11
C ARG A 230 -37.07 -3.75 -35.85
N ARG A 231 -38.23 -4.34 -35.51
CA ARG A 231 -39.53 -4.06 -36.16
C ARG A 231 -40.45 -3.14 -35.33
N GLU A 232 -40.38 -3.17 -34.01
CA GLU A 232 -41.22 -2.30 -33.16
C GLU A 232 -40.70 -0.85 -33.12
N ASP A 233 -39.38 -0.67 -32.97
CA ASP A 233 -38.79 0.69 -32.91
C ASP A 233 -38.98 1.48 -34.21
N THR A 234 -39.03 0.82 -35.38
CA THR A 234 -39.32 1.48 -36.66
C THR A 234 -40.75 2.01 -36.72
N LEU A 235 -41.74 1.24 -36.25
CA LEU A 235 -43.15 1.65 -36.26
C LEU A 235 -43.39 2.81 -35.29
N ARG A 236 -42.82 2.74 -34.07
CA ARG A 236 -42.87 3.85 -33.10
C ARG A 236 -42.17 5.11 -33.59
N ALA A 237 -41.08 4.99 -34.36
CA ALA A 237 -40.38 6.13 -34.93
C ALA A 237 -41.17 6.81 -36.06
N GLU A 238 -41.86 6.04 -36.91
CA GLU A 238 -42.74 6.59 -37.95
C GLU A 238 -43.97 7.28 -37.36
N GLU A 239 -44.67 6.65 -36.41
CA GLU A 239 -45.85 7.21 -35.74
C GLU A 239 -45.55 8.58 -35.09
N LYS A 240 -44.40 8.71 -34.42
CA LYS A 240 -43.93 9.97 -33.83
C LYS A 240 -43.65 11.05 -34.88
N ARG A 241 -43.18 10.66 -36.08
CA ARG A 241 -42.87 11.56 -37.20
C ARG A 241 -44.14 12.00 -37.93
N GLU A 242 -45.14 11.15 -38.00
CA GLU A 242 -46.46 11.41 -38.59
C GLU A 242 -47.27 12.41 -37.71
N LEU A 243 -47.26 12.22 -36.39
CA LEU A 243 -47.83 13.19 -35.43
C LEU A 243 -47.16 14.59 -35.49
N ALA A 244 -45.84 14.64 -35.63
CA ALA A 244 -45.12 15.90 -35.79
C ALA A 244 -45.53 16.64 -37.08
N ARG A 245 -45.77 15.90 -38.17
CA ARG A 245 -46.19 16.45 -39.46
C ARG A 245 -47.60 17.03 -39.40
N LYS A 246 -48.54 16.37 -38.72
CA LYS A 246 -49.93 16.84 -38.50
C LYS A 246 -50.03 18.08 -37.60
N LYS A 247 -49.05 18.33 -36.71
CA LYS A 247 -49.02 19.54 -35.88
C LYS A 247 -48.59 20.81 -36.61
N MET A 248 -47.85 20.70 -37.73
CA MET A 248 -47.36 21.88 -38.47
C MET A 248 -48.33 22.41 -39.53
N THR A 249 -49.43 21.70 -39.82
CA THR A 249 -50.36 22.05 -40.91
C THR A 249 -51.58 22.88 -40.48
N ASN A 250 -51.68 23.30 -39.21
CA ASN A 250 -52.86 23.99 -38.67
C ASN A 250 -52.57 25.34 -37.98
N SER A 251 -51.57 26.11 -38.46
CA SER A 251 -51.29 27.45 -37.90
C SER A 251 -50.62 28.40 -38.90
N GLN A 252 -51.39 29.36 -39.42
CA GLN A 252 -50.99 30.58 -40.13
C GLN A 252 -52.18 31.57 -40.06
N PRO A 253 -52.00 32.90 -40.12
CA PRO A 253 -50.99 33.70 -39.41
C PRO A 253 -51.57 35.01 -38.81
N ARG A 254 -50.81 35.72 -37.96
CA ARG A 254 -51.00 37.18 -37.74
C ARG A 254 -49.68 37.97 -37.55
N SER A 255 -49.39 38.80 -38.55
CA SER A 255 -48.81 40.17 -38.52
C SER A 255 -47.78 40.60 -37.45
N SER A 256 -46.54 40.90 -37.93
CA SER A 256 -45.71 42.13 -37.76
C SER A 256 -45.51 42.77 -36.36
N THR A 257 -44.34 43.31 -35.97
CA THR A 257 -43.45 44.26 -36.70
C THR A 257 -41.99 44.34 -36.14
N ASN A 258 -40.99 44.59 -37.02
CA ASN A 258 -39.81 45.50 -36.90
C ASN A 258 -38.80 45.39 -35.70
N THR A 259 -37.47 45.63 -35.80
CA THR A 259 -36.56 46.16 -36.87
C THR A 259 -35.06 45.84 -36.58
N SER A 260 -34.26 45.47 -37.61
CA SER A 260 -32.77 45.54 -37.79
C SER A 260 -31.80 44.98 -36.70
N HIS A 261 -30.52 44.61 -36.95
CA HIS A 261 -29.54 45.01 -37.98
C HIS A 261 -28.54 43.88 -38.35
N SER A 262 -28.04 43.91 -39.61
CA SER A 262 -26.72 43.50 -40.18
C SER A 262 -25.65 42.82 -39.27
N THR A 263 -24.77 41.89 -39.69
CA THR A 263 -24.24 41.41 -41.00
C THR A 263 -23.51 40.04 -40.78
N SER A 264 -22.90 39.27 -41.71
CA SER A 264 -22.58 39.32 -43.16
C SER A 264 -22.40 37.87 -43.72
N ASN A 265 -21.88 37.69 -44.95
CA ASN A 265 -21.90 36.42 -45.71
C ASN A 265 -20.53 35.67 -45.85
N PRO A 266 -20.48 34.42 -46.38
CA PRO A 266 -19.38 33.44 -46.22
C PRO A 266 -18.53 33.21 -47.50
N LYS A 267 -17.55 32.27 -47.44
CA LYS A 267 -17.23 31.31 -48.55
C LYS A 267 -16.33 30.12 -48.13
N PRO A 268 -16.38 28.96 -48.84
CA PRO A 268 -15.52 27.79 -48.63
C PRO A 268 -14.47 27.58 -49.76
N ASN A 269 -13.60 26.56 -49.61
CA ASN A 269 -12.73 25.83 -50.58
C ASN A 269 -11.33 25.56 -49.97
N SER A 270 -10.51 24.57 -50.35
CA SER A 270 -10.68 23.30 -51.10
C SER A 270 -9.38 22.47 -50.97
N HIS A 271 -9.44 21.15 -51.11
CA HIS A 271 -8.23 20.30 -51.30
C HIS A 271 -7.49 20.63 -52.61
N PRO A 272 -6.18 20.31 -52.73
CA PRO A 272 -5.80 19.13 -53.52
C PRO A 272 -4.62 18.29 -52.94
N SER A 273 -4.18 17.30 -53.73
CA SER A 273 -3.45 16.09 -53.32
C SER A 273 -1.93 16.07 -53.67
N ARG A 274 -1.16 15.25 -52.93
CA ARG A 274 -0.03 14.32 -53.31
C ARG A 274 0.85 14.60 -54.57
N PRO A 275 2.15 14.20 -54.60
CA PRO A 275 2.51 12.78 -54.82
C PRO A 275 3.82 12.35 -54.06
N PRO A 276 4.72 11.39 -54.47
CA PRO A 276 5.03 10.27 -53.56
C PRO A 276 6.52 9.81 -53.40
N HIS A 277 6.74 8.96 -52.38
CA HIS A 277 7.71 7.85 -52.27
C HIS A 277 9.19 7.98 -52.71
N GLU A 278 10.10 7.70 -51.77
CA GLU A 278 11.40 7.09 -52.08
C GLU A 278 11.73 5.99 -51.03
N THR A 279 12.43 4.94 -51.45
CA THR A 279 12.77 3.77 -50.63
C THR A 279 14.27 3.67 -50.43
N SER A 280 14.73 3.41 -49.19
CA SER A 280 16.12 3.00 -48.93
C SER A 280 16.18 1.84 -47.93
N PRO A 281 16.92 0.75 -48.22
CA PRO A 281 17.01 -0.41 -47.34
C PRO A 281 18.25 -0.35 -46.45
N ASN A 282 18.08 -0.46 -45.13
CA ASN A 282 19.07 -1.14 -44.28
C ASN A 282 18.45 -1.58 -42.95
N LYS A 283 18.75 -2.81 -42.55
CA LYS A 283 18.08 -3.52 -41.45
C LYS A 283 19.10 -4.02 -40.44
N PRO A 284 18.97 -3.66 -39.15
CA PRO A 284 19.39 -4.54 -38.06
C PRO A 284 18.20 -5.37 -37.57
N LEU A 285 18.45 -6.65 -37.26
CA LEU A 285 17.42 -7.58 -36.82
C LEU A 285 16.83 -7.19 -35.44
N PRO A 286 15.53 -7.41 -35.19
CA PRO A 286 14.95 -7.17 -33.88
C PRO A 286 15.55 -8.14 -32.86
N ARG A 287 16.19 -7.61 -31.81
CA ARG A 287 16.60 -8.42 -30.65
C ARG A 287 15.34 -9.06 -30.03
N PRO A 288 15.39 -10.32 -29.60
CA PRO A 288 14.26 -10.96 -28.94
C PRO A 288 13.89 -10.16 -27.68
N PRO A 289 12.59 -10.04 -27.33
CA PRO A 289 12.18 -9.31 -26.15
C PRO A 289 12.75 -9.98 -24.91
N ILE A 290 13.67 -9.28 -24.23
CA ILE A 290 14.13 -9.67 -22.89
C ILE A 290 12.87 -9.75 -22.03
N LYS A 291 12.53 -10.97 -21.61
CA LYS A 291 11.41 -11.22 -20.70
C LYS A 291 11.68 -10.41 -19.44
N LYS A 292 10.96 -9.28 -19.28
CA LYS A 292 10.90 -8.55 -18.02
C LYS A 292 10.57 -9.57 -16.94
N ARG A 293 11.49 -9.81 -16.00
CA ARG A 293 11.13 -10.53 -14.78
C ARG A 293 10.00 -9.73 -14.14
N PHE A 294 8.83 -10.34 -14.04
CA PHE A 294 7.76 -9.78 -13.22
C PHE A 294 8.29 -9.74 -11.79
N ILE A 295 8.70 -8.55 -11.35
CA ILE A 295 8.81 -8.25 -9.92
C ILE A 295 7.36 -7.92 -9.50
N PRO A 296 6.72 -8.73 -8.64
CA PRO A 296 5.47 -8.33 -8.02
C PRO A 296 5.83 -7.36 -6.89
N THR A 297 6.10 -6.10 -7.24
CA THR A 297 6.28 -5.03 -6.24
C THR A 297 4.91 -4.67 -5.67
N ILE A 298 4.40 -5.53 -4.78
CA ILE A 298 3.22 -5.24 -3.97
C ILE A 298 3.69 -4.78 -2.58
N LEU A 299 4.06 -3.50 -2.52
CA LEU A 299 3.95 -2.68 -1.33
C LEU A 299 2.96 -1.58 -1.72
N PRO A 300 1.79 -1.49 -1.06
CA PRO A 300 1.77 -1.25 0.39
C PRO A 300 0.66 -1.98 1.19
N ASP A 301 1.00 -2.36 2.42
CA ASP A 301 0.22 -1.88 3.58
C ASP A 301 1.16 -1.67 4.77
N LEU A 302 1.50 -0.40 5.05
CA LEU A 302 2.29 0.02 6.20
C LEU A 302 1.38 0.34 7.40
N SER A 303 0.31 -0.46 7.52
CA SER A 303 -0.95 -0.21 8.25
C SER A 303 -1.52 1.21 8.05
N ASN A 304 -1.27 1.75 6.84
CA ASN A 304 -1.72 3.04 6.30
C ASN A 304 -1.35 4.31 7.08
N TYR A 305 -0.11 4.31 7.60
CA TYR A 305 0.67 5.51 7.98
C TYR A 305 0.13 6.31 9.18
N ASP A 306 0.67 6.02 10.38
CA ASP A 306 0.50 6.91 11.54
C ASP A 306 1.08 8.30 11.22
N THR A 307 0.16 9.26 11.09
CA THR A 307 0.41 10.65 10.68
C THR A 307 0.86 11.53 11.84
N PHE A 308 1.44 10.98 12.91
CA PHE A 308 2.02 11.75 14.02
C PHE A 308 0.99 12.67 14.70
N GLY A 309 -0.29 12.28 14.65
CA GLY A 309 -1.43 13.17 14.86
C GLY A 309 -1.54 13.75 16.27
N TYR A 310 -1.50 15.08 16.31
CA TYR A 310 -1.79 16.00 17.43
C TYR A 310 -1.20 15.64 18.80
#